data_AF-A0AAI9ZEJ5-F1
#
_entry.id   AF-A0AAI9ZEJ5-F1
#
_cell.length_a   1.000
_cell.length_b   1.000
_cell.length_c   1.000
_cell.angle_alpha   90.00
_cell.angle_beta   90.00
_cell.angle_gamma   90.00
#
_symmetry.space_group_name_H-M   'P 1'
#
loop_
_entity.id
_entity.type
_entity.pdbx_description
1 polymer ?
#
loop_
_entity_poly.entity_id
_entity_poly.type
_entity_poly.pdbx_seq_one_letter_code
_entity_poly.pdbx_strand_id
1 'polypeptide(L)'
;MQLSSLLILTIATMTNLVTAKGGPPAKISIPPSGNPELCLKRLATFPNRNNKRVDFLGGRCIQARTYRGKFGPYNGDFFFETCCTDKDDNYGEPTYVNVDECMIFDPVKGTLGWNNLNEKKIRDHCSMCDVNPALFAKDGYPAGPYLTCECKKDNNEVVEAKIWLGTDSNASKEPKDTFWVNEGGKLTCRKQPKQ
;
A
#
# COMPACT_ATOMS: atom_id res chain seq x y z
N MET A 1 -59.63 -3.55 33.90
CA MET A 1 -59.50 -3.63 32.43
C MET A 1 -58.41 -2.63 32.02
N GLN A 2 -57.38 -3.12 31.32
CA GLN A 2 -56.13 -2.41 31.01
C GLN A 2 -56.37 -1.17 30.14
N LEU A 3 -55.75 -0.04 30.54
CA LEU A 3 -55.48 1.09 29.66
C LEU A 3 -54.14 0.81 28.96
N SER A 4 -54.21 0.43 27.68
CA SER A 4 -53.04 0.26 26.82
C SER A 4 -52.35 1.61 26.63
N SER A 5 -51.14 1.75 27.17
CA SER A 5 -50.27 2.89 26.91
C SER A 5 -49.53 2.64 25.59
N LEU A 6 -49.85 3.43 24.55
CA LEU A 6 -49.03 3.50 23.34
C LEU A 6 -47.76 4.29 23.67
N LEU A 7 -46.61 3.62 23.70
CA LEU A 7 -45.30 4.25 23.67
C LEU A 7 -44.97 4.61 22.22
N ILE A 8 -45.12 5.89 21.86
CA ILE A 8 -44.60 6.44 20.61
C ILE A 8 -43.08 6.59 20.81
N LEU A 9 -42.31 5.66 20.24
CA LEU A 9 -40.86 5.77 20.15
C LEU A 9 -40.54 6.87 19.12
N THR A 10 -40.31 8.09 19.57
CA THR A 10 -39.73 9.14 18.73
C THR A 10 -38.29 8.75 18.40
N ILE A 11 -38.10 8.09 17.26
CA ILE A 11 -36.77 7.94 16.66
C ILE A 11 -36.36 9.34 16.23
N ALA A 12 -35.53 9.99 17.05
CA ALA A 12 -34.82 11.18 16.63
C ALA A 12 -33.93 10.80 15.45
N THR A 13 -34.43 11.00 14.23
CA THR A 13 -33.61 10.95 13.02
C THR A 13 -32.63 12.11 13.12
N MET A 14 -31.42 11.84 13.61
CA MET A 14 -30.29 12.74 13.45
C MET A 14 -29.96 12.81 11.96
N THR A 15 -30.69 13.66 11.24
CA THR A 15 -30.28 14.17 9.94
C THR A 15 -29.06 15.06 10.17
N ASN A 16 -27.89 14.43 10.23
CA ASN A 16 -26.63 15.12 10.02
C ASN A 16 -26.54 15.49 8.53
N LEU A 17 -27.27 16.54 8.16
CA LEU A 17 -26.98 17.35 6.99
C LEU A 17 -25.66 18.08 7.28
N VAL A 18 -24.55 17.40 7.01
CA VAL A 18 -23.24 18.04 6.93
C VAL A 18 -23.11 18.64 5.54
N THR A 19 -23.65 19.84 5.37
CA THR A 19 -23.19 20.78 4.35
C THR A 19 -21.88 21.40 4.85
N ALA A 20 -20.75 20.75 4.57
CA ALA A 20 -19.43 21.34 4.76
C ALA A 20 -18.62 21.23 3.48
N LYS A 21 -18.33 22.40 2.90
CA LYS A 21 -17.39 22.61 1.79
C LYS A 21 -16.02 22.00 2.13
N GLY A 22 -15.52 21.11 1.26
CA GLY A 22 -14.09 21.00 0.93
C GLY A 22 -13.10 20.49 2.00
N GLY A 23 -13.53 19.88 3.11
CA GLY A 23 -12.63 19.18 4.03
C GLY A 23 -12.49 17.70 3.67
N PRO A 24 -11.29 17.07 3.82
CA PRO A 24 -11.18 15.62 3.70
C PRO A 24 -12.14 14.97 4.71
N PRO A 25 -12.85 13.87 4.35
CA PRO A 25 -13.76 13.21 5.27
C PRO A 25 -13.02 12.88 6.56
N ALA A 26 -13.70 13.09 7.70
CA ALA A 26 -13.14 12.76 9.02
C ALA A 26 -12.58 11.33 8.97
N LYS A 27 -11.31 11.16 9.38
CA LYS A 27 -10.68 9.84 9.52
C LYS A 27 -11.42 9.07 10.62
N ILE A 28 -12.47 8.34 10.25
CA ILE A 28 -13.08 7.36 11.15
C ILE A 28 -12.05 6.23 11.27
N SER A 29 -11.38 6.07 12.41
CA SER A 29 -10.42 4.96 12.59
C SER A 29 -11.15 3.61 12.44
N ILE A 30 -10.57 2.68 11.69
CA ILE A 30 -10.95 1.26 11.73
C ILE A 30 -10.50 0.71 13.08
N PRO A 31 -11.38 0.10 13.89
CA PRO A 31 -10.96 -0.69 15.03
C PRO A 31 -10.22 -1.94 14.53
N PRO A 32 -9.13 -2.38 15.20
CA PRO A 32 -8.43 -3.61 14.83
C PRO A 32 -9.38 -4.81 14.76
N SER A 33 -9.23 -5.64 13.73
CA SER A 33 -10.12 -6.77 13.45
C SER A 33 -9.38 -7.90 12.73
N GLY A 34 -9.56 -9.15 13.16
CA GLY A 34 -9.08 -10.32 12.42
C GLY A 34 -9.74 -10.52 11.04
N ASN A 35 -10.89 -9.88 10.78
CA ASN A 35 -11.52 -9.85 9.45
C ASN A 35 -10.98 -8.68 8.60
N PRO A 36 -10.41 -8.92 7.40
CA PRO A 36 -9.85 -7.88 6.53
C PRO A 36 -10.89 -7.04 5.76
N GLU A 37 -12.17 -7.43 5.74
CA GLU A 37 -13.19 -6.87 4.85
C GLU A 37 -13.30 -5.34 4.93
N LEU A 38 -13.26 -4.78 6.15
CA LEU A 38 -13.38 -3.33 6.34
C LEU A 38 -12.15 -2.58 5.79
N CYS A 39 -10.95 -3.14 5.98
CA CYS A 39 -9.72 -2.58 5.41
C CYS A 39 -9.77 -2.63 3.88
N LEU A 40 -10.15 -3.78 3.32
CA LEU A 40 -10.25 -3.98 1.87
C LEU A 40 -11.30 -3.08 1.22
N LYS A 41 -12.44 -2.85 1.89
CA LYS A 41 -13.47 -1.91 1.44
C LYS A 41 -12.93 -0.49 1.33
N ARG A 42 -12.11 -0.05 2.30
CA ARG A 42 -11.42 1.25 2.23
C ARG A 42 -10.36 1.30 1.15
N LEU A 43 -9.60 0.22 1.00
CA LEU A 43 -8.64 0.06 -0.09
C LEU A 43 -9.32 0.07 -1.48
N ALA A 44 -10.60 -0.30 -1.59
CA ALA A 44 -11.34 -0.25 -2.85
C ALA A 44 -12.00 1.10 -3.15
N THR A 45 -12.01 2.05 -2.21
CA THR A 45 -12.81 3.28 -2.30
C THR A 45 -12.38 4.22 -3.44
N PHE A 46 -11.14 4.10 -3.96
CA PHE A 46 -10.63 4.99 -5.00
C PHE A 46 -10.48 4.25 -6.35
N PRO A 47 -11.08 4.77 -7.44
CA PRO A 47 -11.33 4.00 -8.67
C PRO A 47 -10.16 3.94 -9.67
N ASN A 48 -9.15 4.82 -9.57
CA ASN A 48 -8.05 4.90 -10.57
C ASN A 48 -6.79 4.19 -10.08
N ARG A 49 -6.87 2.87 -9.91
CA ARG A 49 -5.77 2.07 -9.35
C ARG A 49 -5.51 0.84 -10.21
N ASN A 50 -4.29 0.32 -10.13
CA ASN A 50 -3.94 -0.93 -10.78
C ASN A 50 -4.90 -2.05 -10.32
N ASN A 51 -5.28 -2.93 -11.24
CA ASN A 51 -6.13 -4.08 -10.95
C ASN A 51 -5.32 -5.30 -10.49
N LYS A 52 -4.02 -5.35 -10.79
CA LYS A 52 -3.11 -6.38 -10.28
C LYS A 52 -2.94 -6.20 -8.77
N ARG A 53 -3.13 -7.31 -8.05
CA ARG A 53 -3.03 -7.38 -6.61
C ARG A 53 -2.24 -8.60 -6.21
N VAL A 54 -1.38 -8.44 -5.22
CA VAL A 54 -0.49 -9.51 -4.75
C VAL A 54 -0.43 -9.46 -3.23
N ASP A 55 -0.48 -10.61 -2.59
CA ASP A 55 -0.20 -10.73 -1.16
C ASP A 55 1.32 -10.84 -0.97
N PHE A 56 1.85 -10.21 0.08
CA PHE A 56 3.29 -10.20 0.36
C PHE A 56 3.55 -10.34 1.86
N LEU A 57 4.81 -10.52 2.24
CA LEU A 57 5.22 -10.67 3.63
C LEU A 57 4.56 -11.88 4.31
N GLY A 58 4.49 -13.01 3.61
CA GLY A 58 3.90 -14.26 4.08
C GLY A 58 2.39 -14.18 4.26
N GLY A 59 1.71 -13.29 3.51
CA GLY A 59 0.28 -13.03 3.64
C GLY A 59 -0.10 -12.11 4.80
N ARG A 60 0.88 -11.55 5.54
CA ARG A 60 0.61 -10.52 6.56
C ARG A 60 0.09 -9.24 5.95
N CYS A 61 0.47 -8.96 4.71
CA CYS A 61 -0.02 -7.82 3.96
C CYS A 61 -0.67 -8.31 2.67
N ILE A 62 -1.96 -8.06 2.53
CA ILE A 62 -2.77 -8.62 1.45
C ILE A 62 -3.19 -7.56 0.45
N GLN A 63 -3.55 -8.03 -0.75
CA GLN A 63 -4.17 -7.23 -1.81
C GLN A 63 -3.34 -6.00 -2.19
N ALA A 64 -2.02 -6.13 -2.12
CA ALA A 64 -1.11 -5.03 -2.35
C ALA A 64 -1.09 -4.64 -3.82
N ARG A 65 -1.07 -3.33 -4.08
CA ARG A 65 -1.01 -2.79 -5.43
C ARG A 65 -0.40 -1.40 -5.43
N THR A 66 -0.06 -0.94 -6.61
CA THR A 66 0.43 0.42 -6.86
C THR A 66 -0.64 1.30 -7.50
N TYR A 67 -0.49 2.61 -7.33
CA TYR A 67 -1.23 3.59 -8.10
C TYR A 67 -0.47 4.92 -8.22
N ARG A 68 -0.84 5.74 -9.20
CA ARG A 68 -0.35 7.12 -9.31
C ARG A 68 -1.40 8.10 -8.79
N GLY A 69 -0.99 9.01 -7.91
CA GLY A 69 -1.85 10.10 -7.46
C GLY A 69 -2.26 10.95 -8.67
N LYS A 70 -3.57 11.20 -8.82
CA LYS A 70 -4.12 11.95 -9.96
C LYS A 70 -4.46 13.41 -9.64
N PHE A 71 -4.72 13.72 -8.37
CA PHE A 71 -5.22 15.01 -7.92
C PHE A 71 -4.62 15.42 -6.58
N GLY A 72 -4.68 16.71 -6.26
CA GLY A 72 -4.25 17.25 -4.98
C GLY A 72 -2.73 17.35 -4.82
N PRO A 73 -2.22 17.48 -3.58
CA PRO A 73 -0.80 17.72 -3.32
C PRO A 73 0.12 16.53 -3.68
N TYR A 74 -0.46 15.36 -3.94
CA TYR A 74 0.26 14.13 -4.31
C TYR A 74 0.07 13.76 -5.80
N ASN A 75 -0.30 14.73 -6.64
CA ASN A 75 -0.44 14.49 -8.07
C ASN A 75 0.91 14.08 -8.70
N GLY A 76 0.93 12.95 -9.41
CA GLY A 76 2.12 12.39 -10.03
C GLY A 76 2.93 11.45 -9.12
N ASP A 77 2.68 11.45 -7.81
CA ASP A 77 3.37 10.57 -6.87
C ASP A 77 2.93 9.11 -7.05
N PHE A 78 3.87 8.20 -6.81
CA PHE A 78 3.61 6.77 -6.85
C PHE A 78 3.40 6.24 -5.45
N PHE A 79 2.29 5.53 -5.25
CA PHE A 79 1.95 4.93 -3.98
C PHE A 79 1.85 3.42 -4.10
N PHE A 80 2.28 2.74 -3.05
CA PHE A 80 2.03 1.35 -2.76
C PHE A 80 1.00 1.27 -1.64
N GLU A 81 -0.04 0.49 -1.83
CA GLU A 81 -1.12 0.34 -0.86
C GLU A 81 -1.42 -1.12 -0.55
N THR A 82 -1.81 -1.40 0.69
CA THR A 82 -2.10 -2.76 1.16
C THR A 82 -2.85 -2.74 2.49
N CYS A 83 -3.43 -3.88 2.87
CA CYS A 83 -3.96 -4.13 4.21
C CYS A 83 -3.00 -5.06 4.95
N CYS A 84 -2.42 -4.62 6.06
CA CYS A 84 -1.49 -5.43 6.85
C CYS A 84 -2.08 -5.79 8.22
N THR A 85 -1.70 -6.96 8.74
CA THR A 85 -1.97 -7.36 10.11
C THR A 85 -0.95 -6.76 11.08
N ASP A 86 -1.37 -6.39 12.28
CA ASP A 86 -0.45 -6.08 13.37
C ASP A 86 0.20 -7.35 13.96
N LYS A 87 0.85 -7.21 15.12
CA LYS A 87 1.49 -8.34 15.82
C LYS A 87 0.49 -9.36 16.39
N ASP A 88 -0.78 -8.96 16.51
CA ASP A 88 -1.88 -9.73 17.10
C ASP A 88 -2.79 -10.28 15.98
N ASP A 89 -2.30 -10.32 14.73
CA ASP A 89 -2.99 -10.77 13.53
C ASP A 89 -4.26 -9.96 13.17
N ASN A 90 -4.36 -8.71 13.62
CA ASN A 90 -5.51 -7.83 13.35
C ASN A 90 -5.24 -6.83 12.23
N TYR A 91 -6.21 -6.64 11.34
CA TYR A 91 -6.22 -5.59 10.33
C TYR A 91 -6.74 -4.27 10.91
N GLY A 92 -6.07 -3.18 10.55
CA GLY A 92 -6.48 -1.81 10.86
C GLY A 92 -6.81 -0.99 9.62
N GLU A 93 -6.34 0.26 9.59
CA GLU A 93 -6.40 1.09 8.39
C GLU A 93 -5.51 0.53 7.27
N PRO A 94 -5.93 0.65 5.99
CA PRO A 94 -5.04 0.39 4.88
C PRO A 94 -3.81 1.29 4.96
N THR A 95 -2.68 0.73 4.57
CA THR A 95 -1.44 1.46 4.47
C THR A 95 -1.29 2.07 3.10
N TYR A 96 -0.70 3.27 3.04
CA TYR A 96 -0.29 3.96 1.83
C TYR A 96 1.16 4.42 1.99
N VAL A 97 2.07 3.83 1.23
CA VAL A 97 3.49 4.17 1.23
C VAL A 97 3.81 4.91 -0.07
N ASN A 98 4.46 6.06 0.01
CA ASN A 98 4.99 6.71 -1.18
C ASN A 98 6.23 5.93 -1.65
N VAL A 99 6.16 5.35 -2.86
CA VAL A 99 7.23 4.54 -3.44
C VAL A 99 8.49 5.36 -3.64
N ASP A 100 8.38 6.66 -3.93
CA ASP A 100 9.52 7.56 -4.09
C ASP A 100 10.34 7.72 -2.80
N GLU A 101 9.72 7.47 -1.64
CA GLU A 101 10.41 7.51 -0.35
C GLU A 101 11.19 6.23 -0.05
N CYS A 102 10.84 5.14 -0.75
CA CYS A 102 11.36 3.80 -0.46
C CYS A 102 12.23 3.25 -1.58
N MET A 103 12.09 3.76 -2.81
CA MET A 103 12.79 3.26 -3.98
C MET A 103 13.35 4.38 -4.85
N ILE A 104 14.46 4.08 -5.50
CA ILE A 104 15.14 4.95 -6.46
C ILE A 104 15.32 4.21 -7.78
N PHE A 105 15.53 4.98 -8.84
CA PHE A 105 16.01 4.46 -10.11
C PHE A 105 17.40 5.01 -10.40
N ASP A 106 18.34 4.14 -10.78
CA ASP A 106 19.65 4.55 -11.30
C ASP A 106 19.57 4.66 -12.83
N PRO A 107 19.43 5.86 -13.41
CA PRO A 107 19.25 6.03 -14.85
C PRO A 107 20.51 5.72 -15.67
N VAL A 108 21.67 5.61 -15.02
CA VAL A 108 22.92 5.16 -15.69
C VAL A 108 22.88 3.64 -15.88
N LYS A 109 22.51 2.91 -14.83
CA LYS A 109 22.49 1.43 -14.83
C LYS A 109 21.19 0.83 -15.33
N GLY A 110 20.10 1.59 -15.33
CA GLY A 110 18.76 1.09 -15.68
C GLY A 110 18.16 0.18 -14.62
N THR A 111 18.51 0.37 -13.34
CA THR A 111 18.11 -0.54 -12.24
C THR A 111 17.37 0.18 -11.14
N LEU A 112 16.39 -0.49 -10.54
CA LEU A 112 15.74 -0.04 -9.30
C LEU A 112 16.58 -0.42 -8.09
N GLY A 113 16.51 0.41 -7.05
CA GLY A 113 17.16 0.15 -5.77
C GLY A 113 16.34 0.72 -4.61
N TRP A 114 16.64 0.28 -3.39
CA TRP A 114 16.02 0.84 -2.19
C TRP A 114 16.57 2.24 -1.90
N ASN A 115 15.68 3.15 -1.49
CA ASN A 115 16.00 4.54 -1.23
C ASN A 115 16.52 4.74 0.20
N ASN A 116 17.83 4.93 0.31
CA ASN A 116 18.48 5.27 1.58
C ASN A 116 18.81 6.78 1.71
N LEU A 117 18.62 7.59 0.64
CA LEU A 117 19.19 8.94 0.56
C LEU A 117 18.21 10.04 0.06
N ASN A 118 16.94 9.72 -0.21
CA ASN A 118 15.92 10.65 -0.75
C ASN A 118 16.30 11.31 -2.11
N GLU A 119 17.20 10.70 -2.88
CA GLU A 119 17.66 11.21 -4.18
C GLU A 119 17.17 10.29 -5.32
N LYS A 120 17.12 10.77 -6.56
CA LYS A 120 16.75 9.98 -7.76
C LYS A 120 15.39 9.27 -7.66
N LYS A 121 14.33 10.07 -7.52
CA LYS A 121 12.97 9.57 -7.36
C LYS A 121 12.53 8.77 -8.59
N ILE A 122 11.91 7.62 -8.33
CA ILE A 122 11.42 6.73 -9.38
C ILE A 122 10.37 7.43 -10.27
N ARG A 123 9.55 8.34 -9.72
CA ARG A 123 8.54 9.11 -10.48
C ARG A 123 9.08 9.96 -11.63
N ASP A 124 10.36 10.34 -11.58
CA ASP A 124 10.97 11.22 -12.58
C ASP A 124 11.44 10.44 -13.82
N HIS A 125 11.61 9.11 -13.69
CA HIS A 125 12.18 8.26 -14.74
C HIS A 125 11.25 7.12 -15.19
N CYS A 126 10.30 6.71 -14.35
CA CYS A 126 9.51 5.51 -14.59
C CYS A 126 8.02 5.79 -14.82
N SER A 127 7.38 4.92 -15.60
CA SER A 127 5.93 4.81 -15.70
C SER A 127 5.35 4.15 -14.45
N MET A 128 4.03 3.94 -14.42
CA MET A 128 3.39 3.25 -13.29
C MET A 128 3.95 1.83 -13.17
N CYS A 129 4.45 1.48 -11.99
CA CYS A 129 4.95 0.15 -11.70
C CYS A 129 3.82 -0.85 -11.47
N ASP A 130 4.05 -2.12 -11.78
CA ASP A 130 3.17 -3.25 -11.48
C ASP A 130 3.75 -4.10 -10.35
N VAL A 131 2.90 -4.50 -9.40
CA VAL A 131 3.23 -5.58 -8.46
C VAL A 131 2.92 -6.91 -9.12
N ASN A 132 3.89 -7.82 -9.12
CA ASN A 132 3.76 -9.15 -9.72
C ASN A 132 4.25 -10.22 -8.74
N PRO A 133 3.65 -11.43 -8.75
CA PRO A 133 4.15 -12.57 -7.98
C PRO A 133 5.23 -13.32 -8.77
N ALA A 134 6.24 -13.87 -8.08
CA ALA A 134 7.11 -14.92 -8.59
C ALA A 134 6.97 -16.18 -7.73
N LEU A 135 6.42 -17.23 -8.32
CA LEU A 135 6.23 -18.52 -7.64
C LEU A 135 7.54 -19.28 -7.44
N PHE A 136 8.55 -19.02 -8.27
CA PHE A 136 9.82 -19.73 -8.27
C PHE A 136 10.99 -18.75 -8.41
N ALA A 137 12.12 -19.11 -7.82
CA ALA A 137 13.37 -18.39 -8.03
C ALA A 137 13.80 -18.54 -9.50
N LYS A 138 14.16 -17.43 -10.15
CA LYS A 138 14.58 -17.41 -11.55
C LYS A 138 15.57 -16.27 -11.80
N ASP A 139 16.52 -16.48 -12.71
CA ASP A 139 17.47 -15.46 -13.16
C ASP A 139 18.32 -14.85 -12.03
N GLY A 140 18.67 -15.66 -11.02
CA GLY A 140 19.43 -15.23 -9.84
C GLY A 140 18.59 -14.54 -8.76
N TYR A 141 17.27 -14.49 -8.93
CA TYR A 141 16.35 -13.83 -8.00
C TYR A 141 15.47 -14.82 -7.21
N PRO A 142 15.11 -14.50 -5.96
CA PRO A 142 14.30 -15.39 -5.12
C PRO A 142 12.85 -15.47 -5.58
N ALA A 143 12.10 -16.47 -5.09
CA ALA A 143 10.63 -16.45 -5.17
C ALA A 143 10.07 -15.36 -4.25
N GLY A 144 8.95 -14.75 -4.64
CA GLY A 144 8.29 -13.69 -3.88
C GLY A 144 7.63 -12.63 -4.75
N PRO A 145 7.03 -11.60 -4.14
CA PRO A 145 6.47 -10.47 -4.85
C PRO A 145 7.58 -9.49 -5.28
N TYR A 146 7.41 -8.89 -6.45
CA TYR A 146 8.30 -7.87 -6.99
C TYR A 146 7.53 -6.73 -7.64
N LEU A 147 8.16 -5.57 -7.72
CA LEU A 147 7.75 -4.46 -8.58
C LEU A 147 8.51 -4.51 -9.90
N THR A 148 7.78 -4.25 -10.97
CA THR A 148 8.32 -4.01 -12.30
C THR A 148 7.87 -2.64 -12.78
N CYS A 149 8.78 -1.86 -13.34
CA CYS A 149 8.50 -0.52 -13.87
C CYS A 149 9.19 -0.35 -15.23
N GLU A 150 8.52 0.27 -16.20
CA GLU A 150 9.21 0.74 -17.41
C GLU A 150 9.86 2.08 -17.10
N CYS A 151 11.18 2.17 -17.24
CA CYS A 151 11.97 3.33 -16.85
C CYS A 151 12.87 3.80 -17.97
N LYS A 152 13.07 5.11 -18.07
CA LYS A 152 13.90 5.75 -19.08
C LYS A 152 15.27 6.12 -18.51
N LYS A 153 16.32 5.57 -19.11
CA LYS A 153 17.74 5.85 -18.80
C LYS A 153 18.17 7.22 -19.34
N ASP A 154 19.35 7.67 -18.92
CA ASP A 154 19.94 8.96 -19.36
C ASP A 154 20.24 8.99 -20.86
N ASN A 155 20.54 7.83 -21.46
CA ASN A 155 20.72 7.66 -22.90
C ASN A 155 19.39 7.58 -23.68
N ASN A 156 18.25 7.85 -23.03
CA ASN A 156 16.88 7.74 -23.54
C ASN A 156 16.38 6.32 -23.83
N GLU A 157 17.16 5.28 -23.55
CA GLU A 157 16.73 3.88 -23.64
C GLU A 157 15.65 3.59 -22.59
N VAL A 158 14.60 2.88 -22.98
CA VAL A 158 13.56 2.39 -22.07
C VAL A 158 13.89 0.96 -21.66
N VAL A 159 13.93 0.71 -20.35
CA VAL A 159 14.22 -0.59 -19.77
C VAL A 159 13.11 -1.02 -18.82
N GLU A 160 12.86 -2.33 -18.75
CA GLU A 160 12.03 -2.91 -17.70
C GLU A 160 12.90 -3.14 -16.46
N ALA A 161 12.74 -2.30 -15.44
CA ALA A 161 13.49 -2.38 -14.20
C ALA A 161 12.67 -3.11 -13.13
N LYS A 162 13.35 -3.93 -12.32
CA LYS A 162 12.72 -4.84 -11.34
C LYS A 162 13.33 -4.70 -9.95
N ILE A 163 12.51 -4.77 -8.91
CA ILE A 163 12.94 -4.83 -7.50
C ILE A 163 12.03 -5.77 -6.70
N TRP A 164 12.62 -6.59 -5.83
CA TRP A 164 11.88 -7.52 -4.99
C TRP A 164 11.31 -6.81 -3.76
N LEU A 165 10.08 -7.16 -3.38
CA LEU A 165 9.38 -6.59 -2.23
C LEU A 165 9.48 -7.45 -0.97
N GLY A 166 10.44 -8.37 -0.95
CA GLY A 166 10.65 -9.33 0.11
C GLY A 166 10.73 -10.77 -0.39
N THR A 167 11.19 -11.64 0.49
CA THR A 167 11.19 -13.08 0.25
C THR A 167 10.11 -13.73 1.10
N ASP A 168 9.15 -14.38 0.44
CA ASP A 168 8.16 -15.21 1.11
C ASP A 168 8.76 -16.61 1.25
N SER A 169 9.44 -16.88 2.36
CA SER A 169 9.72 -18.27 2.70
C SER A 169 8.42 -18.90 3.20
N ASN A 170 7.94 -19.94 2.50
CA ASN A 170 6.72 -20.72 2.77
C ASN A 170 6.52 -21.23 4.23
N ALA A 171 7.44 -20.95 5.15
CA ALA A 171 7.49 -21.54 6.49
C ALA A 171 7.62 -20.53 7.65
N SER A 172 7.67 -19.21 7.43
CA SER A 172 7.77 -18.25 8.55
C SER A 172 6.67 -17.21 8.53
N LYS A 173 5.95 -17.11 9.66
CA LYS A 173 5.12 -15.94 10.02
C LYS A 173 5.92 -14.63 10.11
N GLU A 174 7.24 -14.72 9.96
CA GLU A 174 8.19 -13.62 9.92
C GLU A 174 8.92 -13.64 8.56
N PRO A 175 8.44 -12.87 7.57
CA PRO A 175 9.18 -12.69 6.33
C PRO A 175 10.57 -12.12 6.61
N LYS A 176 11.60 -12.60 5.90
CA LYS A 176 12.98 -12.11 6.03
C LYS A 176 13.20 -10.75 5.36
N ASP A 177 12.15 -9.97 5.17
CA ASP A 177 12.28 -8.65 4.59
C ASP A 177 12.76 -7.66 5.64
N THR A 178 13.97 -7.15 5.44
CA THR A 178 14.60 -6.16 6.34
C THR A 178 14.25 -4.72 5.96
N PHE A 179 13.63 -4.51 4.80
CA PHE A 179 13.26 -3.20 4.27
C PHE A 179 11.85 -2.78 4.65
N TRP A 180 10.91 -3.70 4.83
CA TRP A 180 9.59 -3.35 5.34
C TRP A 180 9.53 -3.44 6.86
N VAL A 181 9.01 -2.39 7.49
CA VAL A 181 8.66 -2.38 8.91
C VAL A 181 7.15 -2.34 9.03
N ASN A 182 6.61 -3.20 9.88
CA ASN A 182 5.19 -3.21 10.22
C ASN A 182 5.02 -2.68 11.65
N GLU A 183 4.59 -1.43 11.78
CA GLU A 183 4.36 -0.76 13.05
C GLU A 183 2.85 -0.69 13.34
N GLY A 184 2.34 -1.67 14.09
CA GLY A 184 0.92 -1.71 14.46
C GLY A 184 -0.02 -1.87 13.26
N GLY A 185 0.32 -2.76 12.33
CA GLY A 185 -0.47 -3.02 11.12
C GLY A 185 -0.26 -1.99 10.02
N LYS A 186 0.73 -1.10 10.16
CA LYS A 186 1.12 -0.11 9.14
C LYS A 186 2.46 -0.47 8.52
N LEU A 187 2.45 -0.67 7.21
CA LEU A 187 3.67 -0.85 6.44
C LEU A 187 4.44 0.48 6.30
N THR A 188 5.73 0.45 6.56
CA THR A 188 6.64 1.56 6.28
C THR A 188 7.93 0.99 5.73
N CYS A 189 8.67 1.77 4.93
CA CYS A 189 10.01 1.34 4.54
C CYS A 189 11.04 1.77 5.59
N ARG A 190 11.90 0.83 5.98
CA ARG A 190 13.04 1.02 6.85
C ARG A 190 14.08 1.84 6.11
N LYS A 191 14.35 3.05 6.59
CA LYS A 191 15.53 3.80 6.17
C LYS A 191 16.75 3.21 6.86
N GLN A 192 17.75 2.77 6.10
CA GLN A 192 19.01 2.36 6.71
C GLN A 192 19.69 3.59 7.35
N PRO A 193 20.32 3.47 8.53
CA PRO A 193 21.13 4.55 9.08
C PRO A 193 22.16 4.99 8.04
N LYS A 194 22.38 6.31 7.90
CA LYS A 194 23.52 6.81 7.12
C LYS A 194 24.79 6.19 7.71
N GLN A 195 25.50 5.39 6.90
CA GLN A 195 26.84 4.92 7.24
C GLN A 195 27.82 6.09 7.23
#